data_AF-A0A1I5BYF5-F1
#
_entry.id   AF-A0A1I5BYF5-F1
#
_cell.length_a   1.000
_cell.length_b   1.000
_cell.length_c   1.000
_cell.angle_alpha   90.00
_cell.angle_beta   90.00
_cell.angle_gamma   90.00
#
_symmetry.space_group_name_H-M   'P 1'
#
loop_
_entity.id
_entity.type
_entity.pdbx_description
1 polymer ?
#
loop_
_entity_poly.entity_id
_entity_poly.type
_entity_poly.pdbx_seq_one_letter_code
_entity_poly.pdbx_strand_id
1 'polypeptide(L)'
;MKHFFFFICYFSAIALYPQNERDIAIHETIYPSLHTNYELAKSEILKLEKVYGYETNLKYFLLNRSFENDDIDFFKAELTILVRDYGFNLAYEPQEKTYYEAITTGNLANWFKTMYLKNHFIWLENNFLKQTDLYQLNNLKTKTDIYSKIRFTLDQKTTLDSVQKQEQKKVFEDIAFQNLSELYALTRKIDKYPTGKNFALIQNSFAQLEYQNFGIEPNFERTWILFEPFYKKAYQEHAIDYIIYKNYDNYSFLHYKNQRYGLISIFDIPEDYQNDLFSIPIRDLEFANKVKADFNWKK
;
A
#
# COMPACT_ATOMS: atom_id res chain seq x y z
N MET A 1 -6.28 22.90 6.80
CA MET A 1 -6.45 21.53 7.33
C MET A 1 -7.67 20.78 6.78
N LYS A 2 -8.81 21.42 6.47
CA LYS A 2 -9.91 20.76 5.70
C LYS A 2 -9.43 20.14 4.38
N HIS A 3 -8.38 20.71 3.79
CA HIS A 3 -7.76 20.21 2.56
C HIS A 3 -6.92 18.94 2.73
N PHE A 4 -6.30 18.67 3.89
CA PHE A 4 -5.37 17.52 4.00
C PHE A 4 -6.08 16.17 4.04
N PHE A 5 -7.27 16.12 4.65
CA PHE A 5 -8.08 14.89 4.74
C PHE A 5 -8.85 14.59 3.45
N PHE A 6 -9.26 15.62 2.71
CA PHE A 6 -9.81 15.46 1.35
C PHE A 6 -8.71 15.07 0.33
N PHE A 7 -7.45 15.45 0.60
CA PHE A 7 -6.30 15.20 -0.28
C PHE A 7 -5.88 13.73 -0.40
N ILE A 8 -5.88 12.99 0.72
CA ILE A 8 -5.46 11.58 0.74
C ILE A 8 -6.44 10.70 -0.07
N CYS A 9 -7.74 11.06 -0.08
CA CYS A 9 -8.76 10.34 -0.85
C CYS A 9 -8.88 10.78 -2.31
N TYR A 10 -8.45 12.00 -2.66
CA TYR A 10 -8.55 12.49 -4.06
C TYR A 10 -7.36 12.05 -4.91
N PHE A 11 -6.16 11.93 -4.33
CA PHE A 11 -4.97 11.53 -5.09
C PHE A 11 -4.90 10.05 -5.47
N SER A 12 -5.70 9.18 -4.85
CA SER A 12 -5.87 7.79 -5.27
C SER A 12 -6.77 7.62 -6.51
N ALA A 13 -7.45 8.67 -6.97
CA ALA A 13 -8.39 8.64 -8.10
C ALA A 13 -7.87 9.32 -9.38
N ILE A 14 -6.61 9.79 -9.39
CA ILE A 14 -6.03 10.56 -10.49
C ILE A 14 -5.45 9.63 -11.56
N ALA A 15 -5.74 9.95 -12.83
CA ALA A 15 -5.34 9.23 -14.04
C ALA A 15 -4.02 8.46 -13.89
N LEU A 16 -4.13 7.14 -13.86
CA LEU A 16 -3.01 6.23 -13.74
C LEU A 16 -2.34 6.21 -15.12
N TYR A 17 -1.07 6.62 -15.20
CA TYR A 17 -0.23 6.40 -16.39
C TYR A 17 0.62 5.17 -16.12
N PRO A 18 0.07 3.96 -16.30
CA PRO A 18 0.83 2.75 -16.07
C PRO A 18 2.01 2.65 -17.05
N GLN A 19 3.13 2.22 -16.48
CA GLN A 19 4.42 2.36 -17.11
C GLN A 19 4.85 1.14 -17.94
N ASN A 20 4.34 -0.05 -17.61
CA ASN A 20 4.57 -1.28 -18.36
C ASN A 20 3.30 -2.16 -18.39
N GLU A 21 3.37 -3.33 -19.03
CA GLU A 21 2.23 -4.24 -19.19
C GLU A 21 1.62 -4.69 -17.86
N ARG A 22 2.45 -4.96 -16.83
CA ARG A 22 1.96 -5.33 -15.51
C ARG A 22 1.22 -4.18 -14.85
N ASP A 23 1.79 -2.99 -14.91
CA ASP A 23 1.18 -1.79 -14.36
C ASP A 23 -0.16 -1.50 -15.07
N ILE A 24 -0.23 -1.69 -16.40
CA ILE A 24 -1.45 -1.51 -17.20
C ILE A 24 -2.53 -2.48 -16.73
N ALA A 25 -2.20 -3.77 -16.66
CA ALA A 25 -3.14 -4.79 -16.22
C ALA A 25 -3.68 -4.49 -14.82
N ILE A 26 -2.82 -4.09 -13.87
CA ILE A 26 -3.23 -3.78 -12.50
C ILE A 26 -4.13 -2.54 -12.44
N HIS A 27 -3.68 -1.43 -13.00
CA HIS A 27 -4.26 -0.11 -12.75
C HIS A 27 -5.38 0.28 -13.73
N GLU A 28 -5.32 -0.16 -14.98
CA GLU A 28 -6.34 0.15 -15.98
C GLU A 28 -7.39 -0.96 -16.12
N THR A 29 -7.09 -2.19 -15.70
CA THR A 29 -8.03 -3.31 -15.85
C THR A 29 -8.47 -3.91 -14.52
N ILE A 30 -7.56 -4.40 -13.68
CA ILE A 30 -7.89 -5.15 -12.47
C ILE A 30 -8.57 -4.26 -11.43
N TYR A 31 -7.97 -3.13 -11.02
CA TYR A 31 -8.57 -2.26 -10.01
C TYR A 31 -9.94 -1.70 -10.42
N PRO A 32 -10.14 -1.18 -11.65
CA PRO A 32 -11.47 -0.75 -12.10
C PRO A 32 -12.50 -1.88 -12.16
N SER A 33 -12.06 -3.09 -12.53
CA SER A 33 -12.94 -4.26 -12.66
C SER A 33 -13.24 -4.95 -11.33
N LEU A 34 -12.44 -4.71 -10.28
CA LEU A 34 -12.54 -5.45 -9.01
C LEU A 34 -13.93 -5.36 -8.37
N HIS A 35 -14.65 -4.25 -8.61
CA HIS A 35 -15.99 -3.99 -8.09
C HIS A 35 -17.10 -4.04 -9.14
N THR A 36 -16.74 -4.07 -10.42
CA THR A 36 -17.70 -3.93 -11.53
C THR A 36 -17.79 -5.18 -12.40
N ASN A 37 -16.72 -5.96 -12.47
CA ASN A 37 -16.63 -7.17 -13.28
C ASN A 37 -15.62 -8.17 -12.66
N TYR A 38 -16.13 -9.01 -11.76
CA TYR A 38 -15.35 -10.01 -11.03
C TYR A 38 -14.58 -10.97 -11.97
N GLU A 39 -15.23 -11.51 -13.00
CA GLU A 39 -14.62 -12.49 -13.91
C GLU A 39 -13.46 -11.88 -14.71
N LEU A 40 -13.58 -10.62 -15.15
CA LEU A 40 -12.48 -9.92 -15.80
C LEU A 40 -11.30 -9.72 -14.84
N ALA A 41 -11.55 -9.21 -13.63
CA ALA A 41 -10.50 -9.00 -12.63
C ALA A 41 -9.78 -10.32 -12.28
N LYS A 42 -10.54 -11.39 -12.03
CA LYS A 42 -10.03 -12.74 -11.78
C LYS A 42 -9.18 -13.25 -12.94
N SER A 43 -9.66 -13.13 -14.17
CA SER A 43 -8.96 -13.59 -15.37
C SER A 43 -7.62 -12.87 -15.55
N GLU A 44 -7.60 -11.54 -15.41
CA GLU A 44 -6.36 -10.75 -15.55
C GLU A 44 -5.36 -11.04 -14.43
N ILE A 45 -5.83 -11.22 -13.19
CA ILE A 45 -4.95 -11.64 -12.08
C ILE A 45 -4.31 -13.01 -12.41
N LEU A 46 -5.10 -14.00 -12.85
CA LEU A 46 -4.58 -15.30 -13.24
C LEU A 46 -3.62 -15.25 -14.44
N LYS A 47 -3.79 -14.29 -15.36
CA LYS A 47 -2.84 -14.05 -16.46
C LYS A 47 -1.52 -13.49 -15.94
N LEU A 48 -1.56 -12.49 -15.05
CA LEU A 48 -0.37 -11.93 -14.42
C LEU A 48 0.44 -13.01 -13.70
N GLU A 49 -0.22 -13.93 -12.99
CA GLU A 49 0.46 -14.97 -12.23
C GLU A 49 1.30 -15.92 -13.09
N LYS A 50 0.92 -16.13 -14.36
CA LYS A 50 1.69 -16.95 -15.30
C LYS A 50 3.05 -16.34 -15.63
N VAL A 51 3.19 -15.02 -15.47
CA VAL A 51 4.40 -14.27 -15.83
C VAL A 51 5.17 -13.81 -14.58
N TYR A 52 4.46 -13.34 -13.55
CA TYR A 52 5.03 -12.64 -12.40
C TYR A 52 4.91 -13.40 -11.08
N GLY A 53 4.46 -14.65 -11.12
CA GLY A 53 4.21 -15.47 -9.94
C GLY A 53 2.95 -15.03 -9.17
N TYR A 54 2.64 -15.75 -8.09
CA TYR A 54 1.41 -15.57 -7.32
C TYR A 54 1.22 -14.12 -6.84
N GLU A 55 0.08 -13.52 -7.16
CA GLU A 55 -0.21 -12.10 -6.88
C GLU A 55 -0.91 -11.95 -5.53
N THR A 56 -0.19 -12.21 -4.43
CA THR A 56 -0.72 -12.36 -3.06
C THR A 56 -1.72 -11.29 -2.64
N ASN A 57 -1.41 -10.00 -2.84
CA ASN A 57 -2.28 -8.90 -2.44
C ASN A 57 -3.56 -8.84 -3.31
N LEU A 58 -3.44 -9.07 -4.62
CA LEU A 58 -4.59 -9.07 -5.53
C LEU A 58 -5.51 -10.25 -5.22
N LYS A 59 -4.94 -11.42 -4.90
CA LYS A 59 -5.71 -12.60 -4.45
C LYS A 59 -6.42 -12.38 -3.13
N TYR A 60 -5.75 -11.75 -2.17
CA TYR A 60 -6.39 -11.36 -0.91
C TYR A 60 -7.58 -10.40 -1.14
N PHE A 61 -7.45 -9.41 -2.03
CA PHE A 61 -8.57 -8.54 -2.39
C PHE A 61 -9.71 -9.29 -3.11
N LEU A 62 -9.37 -10.27 -3.96
CA LEU A 62 -10.37 -11.08 -4.65
C LEU A 62 -11.19 -11.98 -3.73
N LEU A 63 -10.69 -12.40 -2.56
CA LEU A 63 -11.43 -13.33 -1.67
C LEU A 63 -12.88 -12.86 -1.39
N ASN A 64 -13.03 -11.57 -1.06
CA ASN A 64 -14.33 -11.01 -0.75
C ASN A 64 -15.24 -11.01 -1.99
N ARG A 65 -14.66 -10.74 -3.17
CA ARG A 65 -15.39 -10.68 -4.43
C ARG A 65 -15.77 -12.07 -4.95
N SER A 66 -14.89 -13.05 -4.82
CA SER A 66 -15.22 -14.44 -5.17
C SER A 66 -16.36 -14.98 -4.31
N PHE A 67 -16.37 -14.62 -3.02
CA PHE A 67 -17.46 -15.03 -2.14
C PHE A 67 -18.80 -14.34 -2.49
N GLU A 68 -18.78 -13.03 -2.75
CA GLU A 68 -19.98 -12.27 -3.18
C GLU A 68 -20.56 -12.74 -4.52
N ASN A 69 -19.75 -13.37 -5.38
CA ASN A 69 -20.17 -13.90 -6.68
C ASN A 69 -20.43 -15.42 -6.66
N ASP A 70 -20.60 -16.02 -5.47
CA ASP A 70 -20.84 -17.46 -5.28
C ASP A 70 -19.78 -18.39 -5.89
N ASP A 71 -18.57 -17.88 -6.19
CA ASP A 71 -17.43 -18.66 -6.67
C ASP A 71 -16.69 -19.30 -5.49
N ILE A 72 -17.40 -20.19 -4.81
CA ILE A 72 -16.98 -20.80 -3.55
C ILE A 72 -15.75 -21.69 -3.72
N ASP A 73 -15.60 -22.36 -4.86
CA ASP A 73 -14.44 -23.23 -5.11
C ASP A 73 -13.16 -22.41 -5.27
N PHE A 74 -13.21 -21.31 -6.02
CA PHE A 74 -12.09 -20.38 -6.10
C PHE A 74 -11.78 -19.75 -4.74
N PHE A 75 -12.80 -19.26 -4.02
CA PHE A 75 -12.63 -18.70 -2.68
C PHE A 75 -11.91 -19.68 -1.74
N LYS A 76 -12.36 -20.95 -1.70
CA LYS A 76 -11.76 -21.98 -0.84
C LYS A 76 -10.32 -22.29 -1.25
N ALA A 77 -10.05 -22.40 -2.54
CA ALA A 77 -8.73 -22.69 -3.06
C ALA A 77 -7.73 -21.57 -2.70
N GLU A 78 -8.09 -20.33 -2.99
CA GLU A 78 -7.21 -19.18 -2.74
C GLU A 78 -7.01 -18.91 -1.25
N LEU A 79 -8.07 -18.98 -0.44
CA LEU A 79 -7.92 -18.84 1.02
C LEU A 79 -7.02 -19.93 1.60
N THR A 80 -7.08 -21.15 1.06
CA THR A 80 -6.18 -22.24 1.47
C THR A 80 -4.73 -21.91 1.15
N ILE A 81 -4.44 -21.40 -0.06
CA ILE A 81 -3.09 -20.98 -0.47
C ILE A 81 -2.60 -19.84 0.42
N LEU A 82 -3.41 -18.82 0.66
CA LEU A 82 -3.05 -17.68 1.51
C LEU A 82 -2.75 -18.09 2.95
N VAL A 83 -3.49 -19.06 3.51
CA VAL A 83 -3.19 -19.60 4.85
C VAL A 83 -1.89 -20.41 4.85
N ARG A 84 -1.71 -21.31 3.87
CA ARG A 84 -0.59 -22.27 3.83
C ARG A 84 0.74 -21.62 3.49
N ASP A 85 0.74 -20.73 2.50
CA ASP A 85 1.95 -20.26 1.81
C ASP A 85 2.26 -18.79 2.06
N TYR A 86 1.30 -18.03 2.63
CA TYR A 86 1.46 -16.60 2.85
C TYR A 86 1.06 -16.14 4.25
N GLY A 87 0.61 -17.03 5.13
CA GLY A 87 0.36 -16.69 6.52
C GLY A 87 -0.86 -15.83 6.79
N PHE A 88 -1.92 -15.94 5.98
CA PHE A 88 -3.23 -15.40 6.35
C PHE A 88 -3.58 -15.79 7.78
N ASN A 89 -4.01 -14.81 8.56
CA ASN A 89 -4.35 -14.96 9.95
C ASN A 89 -5.72 -14.34 10.23
N LEU A 90 -6.65 -15.15 10.74
CA LEU A 90 -8.00 -14.70 11.06
C LEU A 90 -8.01 -13.52 12.05
N ALA A 91 -7.03 -13.42 12.94
CA ALA A 91 -6.94 -12.34 13.93
C ALA A 91 -6.76 -10.95 13.32
N TYR A 92 -6.27 -10.87 12.08
CA TYR A 92 -6.14 -9.60 11.35
C TYR A 92 -7.28 -9.38 10.36
N GLU A 93 -8.19 -10.34 10.21
CA GLU A 93 -9.25 -10.24 9.23
C GLU A 93 -10.39 -9.34 9.72
N PRO A 94 -10.81 -8.33 8.93
CA PRO A 94 -11.89 -7.45 9.34
C PRO A 94 -13.25 -8.19 9.38
N GLN A 95 -14.06 -7.89 10.39
CA GLN A 95 -15.36 -8.54 10.59
C GLN A 95 -16.39 -8.10 9.54
N GLU A 96 -16.18 -6.94 8.91
CA GLU A 96 -17.04 -6.40 7.85
C GLU A 96 -16.90 -7.12 6.49
N LYS A 97 -15.96 -8.06 6.37
CA LYS A 97 -15.82 -8.88 5.15
C LYS A 97 -17.02 -9.79 4.99
N THR A 98 -17.55 -9.89 3.77
CA THR A 98 -18.79 -10.62 3.50
C THR A 98 -18.71 -12.11 3.81
N TYR A 99 -17.51 -12.70 3.72
CA TYR A 99 -17.27 -14.10 4.08
C TYR A 99 -16.99 -14.34 5.56
N TYR A 100 -16.76 -13.29 6.38
CA TYR A 100 -16.23 -13.45 7.74
C TYR A 100 -17.16 -14.32 8.60
N GLU A 101 -18.46 -14.02 8.62
CA GLU A 101 -19.44 -14.81 9.34
C GLU A 101 -19.51 -16.25 8.78
N ALA A 102 -19.49 -16.40 7.46
CA ALA A 102 -19.58 -17.70 6.80
C ALA A 102 -18.46 -18.66 7.24
N ILE A 103 -17.23 -18.16 7.39
CA ILE A 103 -16.07 -18.96 7.80
C ILE A 103 -15.88 -19.09 9.32
N THR A 104 -16.55 -18.28 10.13
CA THR A 104 -16.40 -18.32 11.60
C THR A 104 -17.56 -19.05 12.29
N THR A 105 -18.80 -18.76 11.90
CA THR A 105 -20.01 -19.32 12.52
C THR A 105 -21.01 -19.89 11.52
N GLY A 106 -20.86 -19.58 10.23
CA GLY A 106 -21.80 -19.97 9.19
C GLY A 106 -21.49 -21.31 8.50
N ASN A 107 -22.00 -21.43 7.27
CA ASN A 107 -21.98 -22.67 6.48
C ASN A 107 -20.58 -23.17 6.09
N LEU A 108 -19.56 -22.29 6.09
CA LEU A 108 -18.17 -22.65 5.79
C LEU A 108 -17.33 -22.88 7.05
N ALA A 109 -17.86 -22.67 8.26
CA ALA A 109 -17.08 -22.69 9.49
C ALA A 109 -16.35 -24.02 9.74
N ASN A 110 -17.03 -25.15 9.54
CA ASN A 110 -16.42 -26.47 9.73
C ASN A 110 -15.28 -26.75 8.74
N TRP A 111 -15.48 -26.35 7.47
CA TRP A 111 -14.46 -26.46 6.44
C TRP A 111 -13.27 -25.55 6.78
N PHE A 112 -13.53 -24.27 7.08
CA PHE A 112 -12.50 -23.28 7.35
C PHE A 112 -11.69 -23.67 8.57
N LYS A 113 -12.31 -24.08 9.68
CA LYS A 113 -11.59 -24.54 10.88
C LYS A 113 -10.61 -25.67 10.57
N THR A 114 -11.06 -26.67 9.82
CA THR A 114 -10.23 -27.83 9.46
C THR A 114 -9.08 -27.44 8.53
N MET A 115 -9.40 -26.67 7.48
CA MET A 115 -8.43 -26.16 6.52
C MET A 115 -7.40 -25.24 7.20
N TYR A 116 -7.87 -24.30 8.01
CA TYR A 116 -7.04 -23.31 8.69
C TYR A 116 -6.05 -23.97 9.64
N LEU A 117 -6.50 -24.86 10.53
CA LEU A 117 -5.61 -25.52 11.49
C LEU A 117 -4.52 -26.34 10.78
N LYS A 118 -4.88 -27.07 9.72
CA LYS A 118 -3.92 -27.86 8.95
C LYS A 118 -2.89 -26.97 8.25
N ASN A 119 -3.35 -25.97 7.51
CA ASN A 119 -2.48 -25.17 6.64
C ASN A 119 -1.71 -24.10 7.41
N HIS A 120 -2.29 -23.52 8.46
CA HIS A 120 -1.60 -22.54 9.30
C HIS A 120 -0.44 -23.19 10.06
N PHE A 121 -0.58 -24.46 10.46
CA PHE A 121 0.52 -25.21 11.05
C PHE A 121 1.69 -25.39 10.07
N ILE A 122 1.40 -25.76 8.81
CA ILE A 122 2.41 -25.85 7.73
C ILE A 122 3.12 -24.49 7.53
N TRP A 123 2.36 -23.39 7.55
CA TRP A 123 2.96 -22.06 7.47
C TRP A 123 3.90 -21.78 8.64
N LEU A 124 3.45 -22.08 9.87
CA LEU A 124 4.21 -21.83 11.10
C LEU A 124 5.50 -22.64 11.18
N GLU A 125 5.50 -23.92 10.77
CA GLU A 125 6.70 -24.75 10.74
C GLU A 125 7.84 -24.08 9.95
N ASN A 126 7.51 -23.39 8.87
CA ASN A 126 8.47 -22.74 7.99
C ASN A 126 8.73 -21.26 8.34
N ASN A 127 7.85 -20.62 9.11
CA ASN A 127 7.84 -19.16 9.30
C ASN A 127 7.63 -18.71 10.74
N PHE A 128 7.87 -19.57 11.73
CA PHE A 128 7.71 -19.25 13.16
C PHE A 128 8.43 -17.94 13.55
N LEU A 129 9.68 -17.76 13.11
CA LEU A 129 10.47 -16.56 13.40
C LEU A 129 9.92 -15.28 12.76
N LYS A 130 9.13 -15.40 11.69
CA LYS A 130 8.49 -14.24 11.03
C LYS A 130 7.24 -13.75 11.77
N GLN A 131 6.68 -14.53 12.72
CA GLN A 131 5.42 -14.19 13.37
C GLN A 131 5.48 -12.87 14.13
N THR A 132 6.57 -12.61 14.85
CA THR A 132 6.77 -11.36 15.57
C THR A 132 6.89 -10.18 14.62
N ASP A 133 7.64 -10.33 13.53
CA ASP A 133 7.83 -9.28 12.52
C ASP A 133 6.51 -9.00 11.77
N LEU A 134 5.75 -10.05 11.43
CA LEU A 134 4.45 -9.93 10.78
C LEU A 134 3.41 -9.26 11.70
N TYR A 135 3.43 -9.60 13.00
CA TYR A 135 2.61 -8.92 14.00
C TYR A 135 2.98 -7.43 14.08
N GLN A 136 4.28 -7.09 14.12
CA GLN A 136 4.72 -5.69 14.11
C GLN A 136 4.19 -4.94 12.89
N LEU A 137 4.35 -5.50 11.68
CA LEU A 137 3.88 -4.89 10.43
C LEU A 137 2.36 -4.64 10.42
N ASN A 138 1.56 -5.64 10.82
CA ASN A 138 0.11 -5.49 10.86
C ASN A 138 -0.36 -4.47 11.93
N ASN A 139 0.43 -4.23 12.99
CA ASN A 139 0.10 -3.23 14.00
C ASN A 139 0.52 -1.80 13.64
N LEU A 140 1.34 -1.61 12.61
CA LEU A 140 1.72 -0.27 12.16
C LEU A 140 0.50 0.55 11.72
N LYS A 141 -0.50 -0.10 11.11
CA LYS A 141 -1.78 0.54 10.77
C LYS A 141 -2.44 1.15 12.01
N THR A 142 -2.64 0.33 13.05
CA THR A 142 -3.25 0.77 14.31
C THR A 142 -2.48 1.92 14.96
N LYS A 143 -1.14 1.85 14.99
CA LYS A 143 -0.30 2.95 15.49
C LYS A 143 -0.50 4.24 14.70
N THR A 144 -0.57 4.12 13.37
CA THR A 144 -0.78 5.25 12.45
C THR A 144 -2.18 5.87 12.61
N ASP A 145 -3.20 5.04 12.79
CA ASP A 145 -4.58 5.48 13.04
C ASP A 145 -4.70 6.21 14.38
N ILE A 146 -4.10 5.67 15.45
CA ILE A 146 -4.07 6.30 16.77
C ILE A 146 -3.34 7.65 16.69
N TYR A 147 -2.18 7.69 16.05
CA TYR A 147 -1.45 8.95 15.82
C TYR A 147 -2.34 9.97 15.11
N SER A 148 -2.97 9.58 14.00
CA SER A 148 -3.78 10.47 13.17
C SER A 148 -4.97 11.04 13.96
N LYS A 149 -5.63 10.19 14.76
CA LYS A 149 -6.74 10.58 15.63
C LYS A 149 -6.31 11.57 16.72
N ILE A 150 -5.17 11.33 17.36
CA ILE A 150 -4.63 12.21 18.41
C ILE A 150 -4.25 13.57 17.80
N ARG A 151 -3.53 13.56 16.68
CA ARG A 151 -3.15 14.79 15.95
C ARG A 151 -4.36 15.62 15.59
N PHE A 152 -5.36 15.00 14.94
CA PHE A 152 -6.59 15.70 14.56
C PHE A 152 -7.33 16.31 15.75
N THR A 153 -7.43 15.57 16.86
CA THR A 153 -8.09 16.04 18.08
C THR A 153 -7.37 17.24 18.69
N LEU A 154 -6.04 17.24 18.65
CA LEU A 154 -5.24 18.34 19.17
C LEU A 154 -5.24 19.56 18.23
N ASP A 155 -5.22 19.36 16.92
CA ASP A 155 -5.32 20.42 15.90
C ASP A 155 -6.64 21.20 16.00
N GLN A 156 -7.71 20.56 16.49
CA GLN A 156 -9.01 21.20 16.71
C GLN A 156 -9.08 22.04 17.99
N LYS A 157 -8.10 21.95 18.90
CA LYS A 157 -8.11 22.75 20.13
C LYS A 157 -7.82 24.21 19.83
N THR A 158 -8.86 25.05 19.95
CA THR A 158 -8.80 26.50 19.72
C THR A 158 -8.00 27.27 20.76
N THR A 159 -7.61 26.62 21.86
CA THR A 159 -6.94 27.25 23.01
C THR A 159 -5.42 27.40 22.87
N LEU A 160 -4.81 26.85 21.82
CA LEU A 160 -3.35 26.92 21.61
C LEU A 160 -2.96 28.20 20.87
N ASP A 161 -1.95 28.90 21.39
CA ASP A 161 -1.32 30.02 20.70
C ASP A 161 -0.45 29.57 19.51
N SER A 162 0.10 30.52 18.75
CA SER A 162 0.87 30.22 17.53
C SER A 162 2.18 29.47 17.81
N VAL A 163 2.86 29.77 18.93
CA VAL A 163 4.12 29.11 19.31
C VAL A 163 3.84 27.68 19.72
N GLN A 164 2.81 27.47 20.54
CA GLN A 164 2.37 26.13 20.96
C GLN A 164 1.95 25.27 19.77
N LYS A 165 1.28 25.84 18.77
CA LYS A 165 0.93 25.14 17.52
C LYS A 165 2.16 24.74 16.71
N GLN A 166 3.18 25.58 16.67
CA GLN A 166 4.42 25.27 15.96
C GLN A 166 5.21 24.15 16.66
N GLU A 167 5.35 24.22 17.98
CA GLU A 167 6.00 23.16 18.77
C GLU A 167 5.24 21.84 18.67
N GLN A 168 3.90 21.89 18.76
CA GLN A 168 3.04 20.74 18.54
C GLN A 168 3.25 20.11 17.15
N LYS A 169 3.28 20.93 16.09
CA LYS A 169 3.55 20.46 14.73
C LYS A 169 4.87 19.70 14.69
N LYS A 170 5.95 20.28 15.22
CA LYS A 170 7.27 19.65 15.25
C LYS A 170 7.27 18.31 15.98
N VAL A 171 6.66 18.25 17.17
CA VAL A 171 6.53 17.00 17.94
C VAL A 171 5.81 15.92 17.12
N PHE A 172 4.73 16.28 16.43
CA PHE A 172 4.00 15.33 15.60
C PHE A 172 4.80 14.89 14.35
N GLU A 173 5.61 15.76 13.77
CA GLU A 173 6.51 15.42 12.66
C GLU A 173 7.59 14.43 13.11
N ASP A 174 8.18 14.65 14.29
CA ASP A 174 9.18 13.76 14.87
C ASP A 174 8.58 12.39 15.22
N ILE A 175 7.40 12.35 15.85
CA ILE A 175 6.69 11.09 16.16
C ILE A 175 6.32 10.33 14.89
N ALA A 176 5.87 11.03 13.83
CA ALA A 176 5.55 10.41 12.54
C ALA A 176 6.77 9.68 11.96
N PHE A 177 7.94 10.31 12.03
CA PHE A 177 9.19 9.73 11.57
C PHE A 177 9.67 8.59 12.47
N GLN A 178 9.47 8.70 13.79
CA GLN A 178 9.80 7.64 14.73
C GLN A 178 8.96 6.38 14.47
N ASN A 179 7.66 6.51 14.19
CA ASN A 179 6.81 5.37 13.84
C ASN A 179 7.28 4.65 12.57
N LEU A 180 7.80 5.40 11.59
CA LEU A 180 8.38 4.86 10.37
C LEU A 180 9.66 4.04 10.62
N SER A 181 10.38 4.34 11.70
CA SER A 181 11.63 3.62 12.04
C SER A 181 11.43 2.13 12.29
N GLU A 182 10.25 1.71 12.77
CA GLU A 182 9.92 0.29 12.95
C GLU A 182 9.84 -0.45 11.61
N LEU A 183 9.16 0.15 10.60
CA LEU A 183 9.11 -0.39 9.25
C LEU A 183 10.51 -0.44 8.63
N TYR A 184 11.31 0.61 8.82
CA TYR A 184 12.67 0.65 8.28
C TYR A 184 13.58 -0.39 8.93
N ALA A 185 13.51 -0.56 10.26
CA ALA A 185 14.28 -1.56 10.98
C ALA A 185 13.96 -2.99 10.49
N LEU A 186 12.68 -3.29 10.25
CA LEU A 186 12.26 -4.57 9.66
C LEU A 186 12.75 -4.74 8.23
N THR A 187 12.59 -3.70 7.40
CA THR A 187 13.09 -3.68 6.02
C THR A 187 14.59 -3.96 5.95
N ARG A 188 15.37 -3.36 6.86
CA ARG A 188 16.81 -3.61 7.02
C ARG A 188 17.12 -5.02 7.52
N LYS A 189 16.35 -5.52 8.50
CA LYS A 189 16.52 -6.87 9.04
C LYS A 189 16.35 -7.95 7.96
N ILE A 190 15.38 -7.78 7.06
CA ILE A 190 15.08 -8.75 5.99
C ILE A 190 15.75 -8.43 4.64
N ASP A 191 16.46 -7.30 4.56
CA ASP A 191 17.08 -6.75 3.33
C ASP A 191 16.12 -6.67 2.13
N LYS A 192 14.84 -6.40 2.40
CA LYS A 192 13.76 -6.30 1.41
C LYS A 192 12.67 -5.39 1.93
N TYR A 193 11.97 -4.71 1.02
CA TYR A 193 10.71 -4.07 1.37
C TYR A 193 9.64 -5.14 1.61
N PRO A 194 9.01 -5.21 2.80
CA PRO A 194 8.10 -6.30 3.15
C PRO A 194 6.79 -6.23 2.35
N THR A 195 6.48 -7.29 1.62
CA THR A 195 5.26 -7.43 0.82
C THR A 195 4.66 -8.84 0.94
N GLY A 196 3.43 -9.01 0.45
CA GLY A 196 2.79 -10.31 0.30
C GLY A 196 3.59 -11.32 -0.55
N LYS A 197 4.42 -10.86 -1.50
CA LYS A 197 5.19 -11.74 -2.38
C LYS A 197 6.52 -12.20 -1.78
N ASN A 198 7.20 -11.35 -1.01
CA ASN A 198 8.57 -11.61 -0.57
C ASN A 198 8.73 -11.83 0.94
N PHE A 199 7.68 -11.63 1.73
CA PHE A 199 7.70 -11.79 3.19
C PHE A 199 6.59 -12.70 3.70
N ALA A 200 5.35 -12.18 3.70
CA ALA A 200 4.10 -12.80 4.15
C ALA A 200 2.93 -11.85 3.82
N LEU A 201 1.69 -12.35 3.83
CA LEU A 201 0.49 -11.54 3.66
C LEU A 201 0.32 -10.55 4.83
N ILE A 202 0.33 -9.26 4.50
CA ILE A 202 0.11 -8.17 5.44
C ILE A 202 -1.33 -7.69 5.27
N GLN A 203 -2.25 -8.25 6.05
CA GLN A 203 -3.70 -7.98 5.94
C GLN A 203 -4.04 -6.53 6.33
N ASN A 204 -3.32 -5.98 7.30
CA ASN A 204 -3.43 -4.58 7.71
C ASN A 204 -2.32 -3.75 7.09
N SER A 205 -2.59 -3.17 5.92
CA SER A 205 -1.63 -2.35 5.18
C SER A 205 -1.07 -1.21 6.02
N PHE A 206 0.27 -1.06 5.97
CA PHE A 206 0.98 0.04 6.61
C PHE A 206 1.20 1.24 5.67
N ALA A 207 0.69 1.23 4.43
CA ALA A 207 0.95 2.27 3.43
C ALA A 207 0.62 3.71 3.91
N GLN A 208 -0.38 3.86 4.78
CA GLN A 208 -0.72 5.14 5.37
C GLN A 208 0.43 5.76 6.19
N LEU A 209 1.28 4.94 6.82
CA LEU A 209 2.47 5.40 7.54
C LEU A 209 3.46 6.10 6.61
N GLU A 210 3.65 5.54 5.41
CA GLU A 210 4.52 6.10 4.39
C GLU A 210 3.91 7.38 3.82
N TYR A 211 2.63 7.36 3.44
CA TYR A 211 1.92 8.54 2.91
C TYR A 211 1.88 9.69 3.89
N GLN A 212 1.72 9.39 5.18
CA GLN A 212 1.80 10.40 6.24
C GLN A 212 3.17 11.07 6.27
N ASN A 213 4.25 10.30 6.20
CA ASN A 213 5.60 10.85 6.20
C ASN A 213 5.93 11.57 4.89
N PHE A 214 5.43 11.10 3.75
CA PHE A 214 5.55 11.83 2.50
C PHE A 214 4.79 13.15 2.51
N GLY A 215 3.66 13.23 3.21
CA GLY A 215 2.89 14.46 3.39
C GLY A 215 3.50 15.47 4.36
N ILE A 216 4.57 15.12 5.07
CA ILE A 216 5.29 15.99 6.02
C ILE A 216 6.59 16.44 5.34
N GLU A 217 6.65 17.73 4.94
CA GLU A 217 7.78 18.29 4.18
C GLU A 217 9.16 17.98 4.80
N PRO A 218 9.39 18.17 6.12
CA PRO A 218 10.69 17.83 6.75
C PRO A 218 11.05 16.33 6.71
N ASN A 219 10.06 15.44 6.59
CA ASN A 219 10.25 13.99 6.60
C ASN A 219 10.33 13.39 5.19
N PHE A 220 9.80 14.09 4.18
CA PHE A 220 9.60 13.55 2.83
C PHE A 220 10.88 12.99 2.20
N GLU A 221 11.91 13.83 2.02
CA GLU A 221 13.19 13.40 1.41
C GLU A 221 13.93 12.38 2.28
N ARG A 222 13.87 12.54 3.61
CA ARG A 222 14.50 11.59 4.55
C ARG A 222 13.88 10.20 4.43
N THR A 223 12.56 10.13 4.35
CA THR A 223 11.81 8.89 4.14
C THR A 223 12.19 8.27 2.81
N TRP A 224 12.19 9.06 1.74
CA TRP A 224 12.53 8.55 0.41
C TRP A 224 13.95 7.99 0.35
N ILE A 225 14.94 8.70 0.90
CA ILE A 225 16.35 8.24 0.92
C ILE A 225 16.50 6.91 1.67
N LEU A 226 15.75 6.70 2.75
CA LEU A 226 15.82 5.45 3.51
C LEU A 226 15.24 4.26 2.74
N PHE A 227 14.13 4.46 2.02
CA PHE A 227 13.37 3.36 1.43
C PHE A 227 13.56 3.16 -0.08
N GLU A 228 14.00 4.17 -0.84
CA GLU A 228 14.15 4.08 -2.30
C GLU A 228 14.99 2.88 -2.76
N PRO A 229 16.11 2.50 -2.11
CA PRO A 229 16.85 1.31 -2.50
C PRO A 229 16.02 0.02 -2.38
N PHE A 230 15.14 -0.06 -1.37
CA PHE A 230 14.27 -1.20 -1.13
C PHE A 230 13.04 -1.20 -2.05
N TYR A 231 12.47 -0.03 -2.34
CA TYR A 231 11.41 0.13 -3.34
C TYR A 231 11.93 -0.26 -4.74
N LYS A 232 13.16 0.13 -5.08
CA LYS A 232 13.81 -0.24 -6.35
C LYS A 232 13.92 -1.74 -6.49
N LYS A 233 14.49 -2.41 -5.49
CA LYS A 233 14.60 -3.87 -5.47
C LYS A 233 13.22 -4.55 -5.56
N ALA A 234 12.25 -4.08 -4.77
CA ALA A 234 10.90 -4.65 -4.77
C ALA A 234 10.15 -4.43 -6.10
N TYR A 235 10.33 -3.28 -6.76
CA TYR A 235 9.72 -3.02 -8.06
C TYR A 235 10.33 -3.92 -9.14
N GLN A 236 11.65 -4.07 -9.15
CA GLN A 236 12.36 -4.95 -10.08
C GLN A 236 12.04 -6.45 -9.84
N GLU A 237 11.75 -6.84 -8.60
CA GLU A 237 11.26 -8.18 -8.23
C GLU A 237 9.73 -8.34 -8.43
N HIS A 238 9.04 -7.34 -9.03
CA HIS A 238 7.58 -7.34 -9.24
C HIS A 238 6.74 -7.53 -7.96
N ALA A 239 7.30 -7.12 -6.81
CA ALA A 239 6.67 -7.17 -5.49
C ALA A 239 5.81 -5.94 -5.18
N ILE A 240 6.11 -4.81 -5.83
CA ILE A 240 5.30 -3.59 -5.83
C ILE A 240 5.11 -3.11 -7.27
N ASP A 241 4.24 -2.13 -7.47
CA ASP A 241 4.04 -1.47 -8.76
C ASP A 241 4.60 -0.04 -8.74
N TYR A 242 4.44 0.68 -9.85
CA TYR A 242 5.02 2.02 -10.02
C TYR A 242 4.40 3.09 -9.11
N ILE A 243 3.30 2.79 -8.40
CA ILE A 243 2.53 3.78 -7.65
C ILE A 243 3.36 4.46 -6.55
N ILE A 244 4.33 3.76 -5.96
CA ILE A 244 5.19 4.34 -4.92
C ILE A 244 6.04 5.51 -5.47
N TYR A 245 6.48 5.42 -6.72
CA TYR A 245 7.23 6.47 -7.40
C TYR A 245 6.34 7.60 -7.89
N LYS A 246 5.14 7.26 -8.40
CA LYS A 246 4.12 8.27 -8.72
C LYS A 246 3.74 9.07 -7.46
N ASN A 247 3.62 8.40 -6.31
CA ASN A 247 3.36 9.05 -5.03
C ASN A 247 4.51 9.97 -4.63
N TYR A 248 5.77 9.59 -4.84
CA TYR A 248 6.89 10.51 -4.65
C TYR A 248 6.71 11.78 -5.50
N ASP A 249 6.43 11.64 -6.80
CA ASP A 249 6.25 12.80 -7.68
C ASP A 249 5.05 13.67 -7.24
N ASN A 250 3.94 13.05 -6.82
CA ASN A 250 2.78 13.76 -6.26
C ASN A 250 3.19 14.61 -5.04
N TYR A 251 3.88 14.02 -4.05
CA TYR A 251 4.28 14.75 -2.84
C TYR A 251 5.40 15.77 -3.13
N SER A 252 6.32 15.47 -4.04
CA SER A 252 7.34 16.42 -4.51
C SER A 252 6.70 17.65 -5.14
N PHE A 253 5.63 17.48 -5.90
CA PHE A 253 4.87 18.61 -6.44
C PHE A 253 4.22 19.44 -5.33
N LEU A 254 3.64 18.79 -4.31
CA LEU A 254 2.99 19.50 -3.21
C LEU A 254 3.96 20.35 -2.39
N HIS A 255 5.16 19.82 -2.12
CA HIS A 255 6.17 20.52 -1.33
C HIS A 255 6.98 21.51 -2.15
N TYR A 256 7.38 21.13 -3.37
CA TYR A 256 8.44 21.81 -4.12
C TYR A 256 8.05 22.20 -5.55
N LYS A 257 6.81 21.92 -5.96
CA LYS A 257 6.29 22.24 -7.31
C LYS A 257 7.15 21.66 -8.45
N ASN A 258 7.78 20.52 -8.21
CA ASN A 258 8.57 19.78 -9.18
C ASN A 258 8.37 18.26 -9.01
N GLN A 259 8.90 17.48 -9.94
CA GLN A 259 8.88 16.02 -9.90
C GLN A 259 10.27 15.45 -10.19
N ARG A 260 10.49 14.18 -9.82
CA ARG A 260 11.78 13.50 -9.99
C ARG A 260 11.75 12.42 -11.06
N TYR A 261 10.65 11.68 -11.17
CA TYR A 261 10.56 10.56 -12.10
C TYR A 261 9.82 10.91 -13.39
N GLY A 262 9.06 12.01 -13.42
CA GLY A 262 8.32 12.39 -14.63
C GLY A 262 7.06 11.54 -14.81
N LEU A 263 6.41 11.15 -13.71
CA LEU A 263 5.26 10.24 -13.68
C LEU A 263 3.92 10.95 -13.53
N ILE A 264 3.93 12.28 -13.41
CA ILE A 264 2.72 13.10 -13.30
C ILE A 264 2.74 14.23 -14.31
N SER A 265 1.54 14.58 -14.76
CA SER A 265 1.24 15.71 -15.63
C SER A 265 0.51 16.79 -14.85
N ILE A 266 0.44 18.00 -15.41
CA ILE A 266 -0.34 19.07 -14.76
C ILE A 266 -1.84 18.73 -14.68
N PHE A 267 -2.35 17.93 -15.63
CA PHE A 267 -3.74 17.47 -15.67
C PHE A 267 -4.08 16.48 -14.55
N ASP A 268 -3.05 15.91 -13.93
CA ASP A 268 -3.20 15.07 -12.75
C ASP A 268 -3.44 15.91 -11.48
N ILE A 269 -3.12 17.20 -11.50
CA ILE A 269 -3.21 18.07 -10.33
C ILE A 269 -4.53 18.84 -10.34
N PRO A 270 -5.27 18.93 -9.21
CA PRO A 270 -6.47 19.77 -9.14
C PRO A 270 -6.13 21.25 -9.42
N GLU A 271 -6.99 21.94 -10.19
CA GLU A 271 -6.76 23.32 -10.67
C GLU A 271 -6.31 24.29 -9.57
N ASP A 272 -6.95 24.22 -8.39
CA ASP A 272 -6.62 25.04 -7.20
C ASP A 272 -5.14 24.94 -6.74
N TYR A 273 -4.42 23.90 -7.17
CA TYR A 273 -3.04 23.62 -6.76
C TYR A 273 -2.02 23.86 -7.87
N GLN A 274 -2.48 24.11 -9.10
CA GLN A 274 -1.63 24.26 -10.29
C GLN A 274 -0.83 25.56 -10.29
N ASN A 275 -1.28 26.63 -9.59
CA ASN A 275 -0.58 27.91 -9.46
C ASN A 275 -0.10 28.48 -10.83
N ASP A 276 -0.98 28.48 -11.83
CA ASP A 276 -0.70 28.94 -13.21
C ASP A 276 0.42 28.16 -13.95
N LEU A 277 0.82 26.98 -13.45
CA LEU A 277 1.79 26.13 -14.13
C LEU A 277 1.19 25.50 -15.39
N PHE A 278 1.90 25.60 -16.51
CA PHE A 278 1.57 24.87 -17.74
C PHE A 278 2.12 23.44 -17.76
N SER A 279 3.14 23.17 -16.96
CA SER A 279 3.77 21.85 -16.82
C SER A 279 4.49 21.72 -15.48
N ILE A 280 4.74 20.48 -15.04
CA ILE A 280 5.46 20.19 -13.81
C ILE A 280 6.94 19.93 -14.13
N PRO A 281 7.88 20.77 -13.69
CA PRO A 281 9.29 20.63 -14.02
C PRO A 281 9.88 19.34 -13.44
N ILE A 282 10.67 18.62 -14.24
CA ILE A 282 11.48 17.48 -13.80
C ILE A 282 12.81 18.01 -13.27
N ARG A 283 13.12 17.73 -12.00
CA ARG A 283 14.32 18.24 -11.32
C ARG A 283 15.63 17.84 -12.02
N ASP A 284 15.69 16.61 -12.50
CA ASP A 284 16.83 16.05 -13.22
C ASP A 284 16.31 15.13 -14.34
N LEU A 285 16.31 15.65 -15.57
CA LEU A 285 15.77 14.95 -16.74
C LEU A 285 16.65 13.75 -17.13
N GLU A 286 17.96 13.83 -16.95
CA GLU A 286 18.88 12.73 -17.28
C GLU A 286 18.68 11.56 -16.31
N PHE A 287 18.56 11.86 -15.02
CA PHE A 287 18.21 10.88 -14.00
C PHE A 287 16.86 10.21 -14.29
N ALA A 288 15.81 11.01 -14.56
CA ALA A 288 14.48 10.50 -14.83
C ALA A 288 14.48 9.55 -16.04
N ASN A 289 15.13 9.94 -17.14
CA ASN A 289 15.24 9.12 -18.34
C ASN A 289 16.02 7.81 -18.09
N LYS A 290 17.07 7.86 -17.26
CA LYS A 290 17.82 6.67 -16.86
C LYS A 290 16.95 5.71 -16.06
N VAL A 291 16.22 6.21 -15.06
CA VAL A 291 15.31 5.38 -14.24
C VAL A 291 14.21 4.78 -15.10
N LYS A 292 13.61 5.57 -16.01
CA LYS A 292 12.60 5.06 -16.94
C LYS A 292 13.14 3.92 -17.80
N ALA A 293 14.38 4.04 -18.30
CA ALA A 293 15.02 2.96 -19.04
C ALA A 293 15.29 1.72 -18.17
N ASP A 294 15.85 1.90 -16.97
CA ASP A 294 16.15 0.83 -16.01
C ASP A 294 14.88 0.03 -15.62
N PHE A 295 13.74 0.70 -15.55
CA PHE A 295 12.46 0.13 -15.14
C PHE A 295 11.54 -0.26 -16.30
N ASN A 296 12.01 -0.09 -17.55
CA ASN A 296 11.22 -0.29 -18.76
C ASN A 296 9.88 0.47 -18.72
N TRP A 297 9.94 1.72 -18.27
CA TRP A 297 8.82 2.65 -18.22
C TRP A 297 8.65 3.40 -19.54
N LYS A 298 7.42 3.84 -19.80
CA LYS A 298 7.14 4.74 -20.93
C LYS A 298 7.91 6.05 -20.74
N LYS A 299 8.47 6.55 -21.84
CA LYS A 299 9.19 7.83 -21.86
C LYS A 299 8.24 9.00 -21.76
#